data_AF-L0K5I9-F1
#
_entry.id   AF-L0K5I9-F1
#
_cell.length_a   1.000
_cell.length_b   1.000
_cell.length_c   1.000
_cell.angle_alpha   90.00
_cell.angle_beta   90.00
_cell.angle_gamma   90.00
#
_symmetry.space_group_name_H-M   'P 1'
#
loop_
_entity.id
_entity.type
_entity.pdbx_description
1 polymer ?
#
loop_
_entity_poly.entity_id
_entity_poly.type
_entity_poly.pdbx_seq_one_letter_code
_entity_poly.pdbx_strand_id
1 'polypeptide(L)'
;MYVLFFLGTLGVLAVARRRYAREVWLAGFFTTLLAVTLVGMPLLPVVDMHKFAQPSEDEESYYEIRVVDSAGDELRVDDRATPPVTGTRTSTIGAHLSEEYTDEQRLEMAAFYLSNAQEYRQEIESGDRSTTDHLQPPRYVDDRAWTADELEAYGEFEALRVYERTVVYTDDNTAVESTEERPRVTIDPTDGTVTEHEDDR
;
A
#
# COMPACT_ATOMS: atom_id res chain seq x y z
N MET A 1 23.33 -22.30 9.17
CA MET A 1 24.49 -22.80 9.95
C MET A 1 24.66 -22.09 11.30
N TYR A 2 24.60 -20.74 11.37
CA TYR A 2 24.70 -19.99 12.63
C TYR A 2 23.57 -20.25 13.64
N VAL A 3 22.32 -20.40 13.17
CA VAL A 3 21.16 -20.64 14.05
C VAL A 3 21.29 -21.97 14.82
N LEU A 4 21.77 -23.04 14.17
CA LEU A 4 22.03 -24.32 14.83
C LEU A 4 23.18 -24.24 15.86
N PHE A 5 24.18 -23.39 15.61
CA PHE A 5 25.25 -23.10 16.56
C PHE A 5 24.73 -22.31 17.78
N PHE A 6 23.85 -21.33 17.58
CA PHE A 6 23.23 -20.57 18.68
C PHE A 6 22.23 -21.42 19.48
N LEU A 7 21.41 -22.24 18.83
CA LEU A 7 20.49 -23.16 19.52
C LEU A 7 21.22 -24.28 20.26
N GLY A 8 22.30 -24.81 19.67
CA GLY A 8 23.16 -25.80 20.33
C GLY A 8 23.87 -25.23 21.55
N THR A 9 24.40 -24.00 21.47
CA THR A 9 25.03 -23.33 22.62
C THR A 9 24.02 -22.95 23.70
N LEU A 10 22.81 -22.50 23.33
CA LEU A 10 21.69 -22.27 24.25
C LEU A 10 21.31 -23.54 25.02
N GLY A 11 21.23 -24.69 24.33
CA GLY A 11 20.92 -25.98 24.93
C GLY A 11 21.97 -26.44 25.94
N VAL A 12 23.25 -26.29 25.61
CA VAL A 12 24.37 -26.60 26.53
C VAL A 12 24.38 -25.67 27.74
N LEU A 13 24.04 -24.39 27.55
CA LEU A 13 23.97 -23.40 28.62
C LEU A 13 22.78 -23.57 29.56
N ALA A 14 21.64 -24.05 29.05
CA ALA A 14 20.47 -24.38 29.88
C ALA A 14 20.77 -25.51 30.87
N VAL A 15 21.69 -26.42 30.52
CA VAL A 15 22.17 -27.52 31.38
C VAL A 15 23.34 -27.09 32.28
N ALA A 16 24.08 -26.05 31.90
CA ALA A 16 25.22 -25.55 32.66
C ALA A 16 24.78 -24.83 33.95
N ARG A 17 25.09 -25.41 35.12
CA ARG A 17 24.73 -24.91 36.47
C ARG A 17 25.39 -23.58 36.90
N ARG A 18 26.21 -22.93 36.07
CA ARG A 18 26.92 -21.69 36.43
C ARG A 18 26.15 -20.46 35.97
N ARG A 19 25.51 -19.77 36.94
CA ARG A 19 24.74 -18.53 36.73
C ARG A 19 25.46 -17.47 35.90
N TYR A 20 26.74 -17.23 36.18
CA TYR A 20 27.54 -16.24 35.46
C TYR A 20 27.72 -16.53 33.97
N ALA A 21 27.85 -17.81 33.59
CA ALA A 21 27.96 -18.16 32.18
C ALA A 21 26.66 -17.86 31.43
N ARG A 22 25.52 -18.09 32.09
CA ARG A 22 24.18 -17.81 31.56
C ARG A 22 23.92 -16.32 31.35
N GLU A 23 24.30 -15.49 32.32
CA GLU A 23 24.12 -14.04 32.23
C GLU A 23 24.96 -13.43 31.10
N VAL A 24 26.24 -13.82 31.00
CA VAL A 24 27.15 -13.32 29.94
C VAL A 24 26.68 -13.76 28.55
N TRP A 25 26.22 -15.01 28.41
CA TRP A 25 25.72 -15.51 27.13
C TRP A 25 24.41 -14.85 26.71
N LEU A 26 23.47 -14.67 27.64
CA LEU A 26 22.21 -13.98 27.35
C LEU A 26 22.46 -12.52 26.95
N ALA A 27 23.35 -11.83 27.66
CA ALA A 27 23.77 -10.48 27.29
C ALA A 27 24.34 -10.44 25.87
N GLY A 28 25.29 -11.33 25.56
CA GLY A 28 25.87 -11.43 24.21
C GLY A 28 24.83 -11.77 23.13
N PHE A 29 23.89 -12.66 23.41
CA PHE A 29 22.80 -13.02 22.51
C PHE A 29 21.92 -11.81 22.19
N PHE A 30 21.41 -11.11 23.21
CA PHE A 30 20.56 -9.94 23.00
C PHE A 30 21.31 -8.77 22.38
N THR A 31 22.58 -8.53 22.72
CA THR A 31 23.40 -7.50 22.09
C THR A 31 23.65 -7.82 20.62
N THR A 32 23.90 -9.09 20.26
CA THR A 32 24.07 -9.49 18.86
C THR A 32 22.77 -9.34 18.08
N LEU A 33 21.64 -9.74 18.69
CA LEU A 33 20.32 -9.61 18.07
C LEU A 33 19.97 -8.13 17.85
N LEU A 34 20.21 -7.28 18.85
CA LEU A 34 20.06 -5.83 18.77
C LEU A 34 20.97 -5.19 17.70
N ALA A 35 22.23 -5.61 17.63
CA ALA A 35 23.17 -5.12 16.63
C ALA A 35 22.70 -5.48 15.21
N VAL A 36 22.14 -6.67 15.01
CA VAL A 36 21.58 -7.06 13.71
C VAL A 36 20.32 -6.27 13.37
N THR A 37 19.43 -6.05 14.34
CA THR A 37 18.24 -5.19 14.14
C THR A 37 18.65 -3.76 13.77
N LEU A 38 19.68 -3.20 14.42
CA LEU A 38 20.19 -1.85 14.14
C LEU A 38 20.90 -1.74 12.79
N VAL A 39 21.64 -2.78 12.38
CA VAL A 39 22.43 -2.77 11.15
C VAL A 39 21.60 -3.22 9.93
N GLY A 40 20.40 -3.75 10.14
CA GLY A 40 19.49 -4.13 9.05
C GLY A 40 20.00 -5.30 8.19
N MET A 41 20.95 -6.09 8.70
CA MET A 41 21.50 -7.23 7.95
C MET A 41 20.61 -8.48 8.10
N PRO A 42 20.17 -9.11 6.99
CA PRO A 42 19.36 -10.33 7.05
C PRO A 42 20.21 -11.52 7.50
N LEU A 43 19.90 -12.09 8.68
CA LEU A 43 20.61 -13.25 9.27
C LEU A 43 20.22 -14.61 8.70
N LEU A 44 19.15 -14.70 7.91
CA LEU A 44 18.60 -15.97 7.43
C LEU A 44 18.81 -16.09 5.91
N PRO A 45 19.63 -17.03 5.43
CA PRO A 45 19.73 -17.36 4.00
C PRO A 45 18.61 -18.31 3.56
N VAL A 46 17.45 -18.26 4.19
CA VAL A 46 16.27 -19.05 3.82
C VAL A 46 15.04 -18.17 4.05
N VAL A 47 14.89 -17.18 3.18
CA VAL A 47 13.57 -16.86 2.68
C VAL A 47 13.42 -17.75 1.47
N ASP A 48 13.07 -19.02 1.68
CA ASP A 48 12.36 -19.73 0.62
C ASP A 48 11.07 -18.94 0.44
N MET A 49 11.13 -18.06 -0.56
CA MET A 49 10.12 -17.15 -1.06
C MET A 49 8.93 -17.94 -1.63
N HIS A 50 8.40 -18.94 -0.93
CA HIS A 50 7.26 -19.72 -1.41
C HIS A 50 6.00 -18.84 -1.59
N LYS A 51 5.97 -17.66 -0.94
CA LYS A 51 4.90 -16.66 -1.11
C LYS A 51 5.09 -15.76 -2.34
N PHE A 52 6.22 -15.87 -3.03
CA PHE A 52 6.53 -15.18 -4.29
C PHE A 52 6.88 -16.17 -5.42
N ALA A 53 6.60 -17.46 -5.22
CA ALA A 53 6.86 -18.53 -6.20
C ALA A 53 5.57 -19.00 -6.88
N GLN A 54 4.53 -18.16 -6.90
CA GLN A 54 3.65 -18.19 -8.05
C GLN A 54 4.45 -17.52 -9.17
N PRO A 55 4.58 -18.13 -10.36
CA PRO A 55 5.04 -17.35 -11.51
C PRO A 55 4.11 -16.14 -11.55
N SER A 56 4.64 -14.93 -11.33
CA SER A 56 3.87 -13.73 -11.64
C SER A 56 3.49 -13.89 -13.09
N GLU A 57 2.20 -13.76 -13.37
CA GLU A 57 1.75 -13.67 -14.74
C GLU A 57 2.55 -12.54 -15.39
N ASP A 58 3.01 -12.73 -16.64
CA ASP A 58 3.81 -11.73 -17.35
C ASP A 58 3.06 -10.39 -17.49
N GLU A 59 1.75 -10.42 -17.22
CA GLU A 59 0.80 -9.32 -17.23
C GLU A 59 -0.06 -9.35 -15.94
N GLU A 60 -0.21 -8.21 -15.26
CA GLU A 60 -1.10 -8.05 -14.11
C GLU A 60 -2.03 -6.86 -14.34
N SER A 61 -3.35 -7.09 -14.29
CA SER A 61 -4.37 -6.04 -14.35
C SER A 61 -4.96 -5.74 -12.98
N TYR A 62 -5.03 -4.46 -12.63
CA TYR A 62 -5.68 -3.99 -11.41
C TYR A 62 -6.40 -2.66 -11.63
N TYR A 63 -7.35 -2.35 -10.75
CA TYR A 63 -8.08 -1.10 -10.80
C TYR A 63 -7.43 -0.02 -9.93
N GLU A 64 -7.31 1.18 -10.46
CA GLU A 64 -6.81 2.38 -9.77
C GLU A 64 -7.92 3.43 -9.69
N ILE A 65 -8.07 4.05 -8.52
CA ILE A 65 -9.02 5.14 -8.28
C ILE A 65 -8.27 6.47 -8.25
N ARG A 66 -8.77 7.46 -9.01
CA ARG A 66 -8.27 8.83 -9.03
C ARG A 66 -9.38 9.81 -8.65
N VAL A 67 -9.01 10.86 -7.92
CA VAL A 67 -9.86 12.05 -7.76
C VAL A 67 -9.58 12.99 -8.94
N VAL A 68 -10.62 13.67 -9.39
CA VAL A 68 -10.59 14.64 -10.48
C VAL A 68 -11.01 15.99 -9.91
N ASP A 69 -10.25 17.02 -10.20
CA ASP A 69 -10.58 18.38 -9.79
C ASP A 69 -11.51 19.10 -10.78
N SER A 70 -11.96 20.31 -10.39
CA SER A 70 -12.79 21.19 -11.24
C SER A 70 -12.16 21.58 -12.59
N ALA A 71 -10.84 21.49 -12.74
CA ALA A 71 -10.13 21.76 -14.00
C ALA A 71 -10.01 20.51 -14.88
N GLY A 72 -10.34 19.33 -14.34
CA GLY A 72 -10.19 18.04 -14.99
C GLY A 72 -8.82 17.39 -14.72
N ASP A 73 -8.00 17.95 -13.84
CA ASP A 73 -6.72 17.39 -13.43
C ASP A 73 -6.95 16.21 -12.46
N GLU A 74 -6.14 15.17 -12.61
CA GLU A 74 -6.31 13.91 -11.89
C GLU A 74 -5.20 13.67 -10.88
N LEU A 75 -5.57 13.16 -9.71
CA LEU A 75 -4.65 12.72 -8.68
C LEU A 75 -5.04 11.32 -8.19
N ARG A 76 -4.08 10.41 -8.10
CA ARG A 76 -4.30 9.08 -7.51
C ARG A 76 -4.74 9.22 -6.05
N VAL A 77 -5.77 8.48 -5.65
CA VAL A 77 -6.24 8.46 -4.26
C VAL A 77 -5.13 7.96 -3.32
N ASP A 78 -4.86 8.72 -2.26
CA ASP A 78 -4.04 8.25 -1.14
C ASP A 78 -4.90 7.32 -0.27
N ASP A 79 -4.45 6.07 -0.09
CA ASP A 79 -5.12 5.08 0.77
C ASP A 79 -5.21 5.51 2.25
N ARG A 80 -4.54 6.60 2.65
CA ARG A 80 -4.71 7.23 3.98
C ARG A 80 -5.97 8.07 4.07
N ALA A 81 -6.43 8.67 2.97
CA ALA A 81 -7.68 9.43 2.95
C ALA A 81 -8.86 8.52 3.21
N THR A 82 -8.91 7.38 2.51
CA THR A 82 -9.95 6.37 2.68
C THR A 82 -9.32 5.02 3.00
N PRO A 83 -8.91 4.78 4.27
CA PRO A 83 -8.29 3.52 4.64
C PRO A 83 -9.29 2.38 4.42
N PRO A 84 -8.88 1.30 3.74
CA PRO A 84 -9.79 0.19 3.50
C PRO A 84 -10.28 -0.39 4.83
N VAL A 85 -11.58 -0.64 4.92
CA VAL A 85 -12.15 -1.44 6.00
C VAL A 85 -11.54 -2.84 5.96
N THR A 86 -11.30 -3.41 7.14
CA THR A 86 -10.60 -4.70 7.33
C THR A 86 -11.05 -5.76 6.32
N GLY A 87 -10.16 -6.14 5.39
CA GLY A 87 -10.40 -7.24 4.44
C GLY A 87 -10.60 -6.84 2.98
N THR A 88 -10.65 -5.54 2.64
CA THR A 88 -10.82 -5.08 1.25
C THR A 88 -9.60 -4.28 0.78
N ARG A 89 -9.25 -4.35 -0.52
CA ARG A 89 -8.20 -3.50 -1.13
C ARG A 89 -8.86 -2.40 -1.95
N THR A 90 -8.22 -1.23 -2.07
CA THR A 90 -8.71 -0.12 -2.90
C THR A 90 -8.95 -0.54 -4.35
N SER A 91 -8.09 -1.41 -4.90
CA SER A 91 -8.29 -1.99 -6.24
C SER A 91 -9.53 -2.87 -6.35
N THR A 92 -9.92 -3.58 -5.29
CA THR A 92 -11.19 -4.34 -5.27
C THR A 92 -12.39 -3.40 -5.30
N ILE A 93 -12.32 -2.27 -4.59
CA ILE A 93 -13.37 -1.25 -4.67
C ILE A 93 -13.43 -0.64 -6.08
N GLY A 94 -12.27 -0.37 -6.70
CA GLY A 94 -12.20 0.10 -8.08
C GLY A 94 -12.89 -0.87 -9.05
N ALA A 95 -12.64 -2.18 -8.92
CA ALA A 95 -13.31 -3.20 -9.71
C ALA A 95 -14.83 -3.16 -9.52
N HIS A 96 -15.30 -3.11 -8.28
CA HIS A 96 -16.72 -3.05 -7.98
C HIS A 96 -17.39 -1.78 -8.52
N LEU A 97 -16.73 -0.62 -8.40
CA LEU A 97 -17.20 0.63 -8.99
C LEU A 97 -17.33 0.54 -10.51
N SER A 98 -16.40 -0.17 -11.16
CA SER A 98 -16.43 -0.35 -12.61
C SER A 98 -17.50 -1.35 -13.06
N GLU A 99 -17.66 -2.49 -12.38
CA GLU A 99 -18.38 -3.65 -12.95
C GLU A 99 -19.65 -4.07 -12.19
N GLU A 100 -19.70 -3.86 -10.87
CA GLU A 100 -20.71 -4.50 -10.01
C GLU A 100 -21.72 -3.52 -9.41
N TYR A 101 -21.29 -2.30 -9.07
CA TYR A 101 -22.11 -1.33 -8.37
C TYR A 101 -23.13 -0.68 -9.31
N THR A 102 -24.33 -0.46 -8.79
CA THR A 102 -25.34 0.36 -9.46
C THR A 102 -24.93 1.83 -9.45
N ASP A 103 -25.53 2.66 -10.31
CA ASP A 103 -25.23 4.10 -10.35
C ASP A 103 -25.49 4.79 -9.00
N GLU A 104 -26.52 4.39 -8.26
CA GLU A 104 -26.79 4.91 -6.92
C GLU A 104 -25.66 4.55 -5.93
N GLN A 105 -25.18 3.31 -5.97
CA GLN A 105 -24.05 2.86 -5.14
C GLN A 105 -22.73 3.53 -5.55
N ARG A 106 -22.52 3.73 -6.85
CA ARG A 106 -21.36 4.45 -7.40
C ARG A 106 -21.35 5.89 -6.91
N LEU A 107 -22.49 6.60 -6.96
CA LEU A 107 -22.62 7.96 -6.48
C LEU A 107 -22.41 8.08 -4.97
N GLU A 108 -23.00 7.19 -4.17
CA GLU A 108 -22.80 7.16 -2.71
C GLU A 108 -21.32 6.92 -2.35
N MET A 109 -20.69 5.94 -3.00
CA MET A 109 -19.29 5.62 -2.76
C MET A 109 -18.36 6.74 -3.24
N ALA A 110 -18.63 7.36 -4.39
CA ALA A 110 -17.85 8.49 -4.88
C ALA A 110 -17.95 9.70 -3.93
N ALA A 111 -19.15 10.01 -3.42
CA ALA A 111 -19.34 11.07 -2.43
C ALA A 111 -18.54 10.78 -1.15
N PHE A 112 -18.53 9.52 -0.69
CA PHE A 112 -17.72 9.10 0.46
C PHE A 112 -16.21 9.29 0.22
N TYR A 113 -15.69 8.83 -0.91
CA TYR A 113 -14.26 8.99 -1.25
C TYR A 113 -13.87 10.47 -1.38
N LEU A 114 -14.69 11.29 -2.03
CA LEU A 114 -14.41 12.72 -2.19
C LEU A 114 -14.46 13.47 -0.85
N SER A 115 -15.44 13.18 0.00
CA SER A 115 -15.52 13.78 1.34
C SER A 115 -14.26 13.47 2.16
N ASN A 116 -13.82 12.21 2.16
CA ASN A 116 -12.60 11.81 2.87
C ASN A 116 -11.35 12.43 2.25
N ALA A 117 -11.26 12.51 0.92
CA ALA A 117 -10.15 13.15 0.22
C ALA A 117 -10.06 14.65 0.55
N GLN A 118 -11.20 15.35 0.64
CA GLN A 118 -11.26 16.76 1.03
C GLN A 118 -10.86 16.95 2.50
N GLU A 119 -11.31 16.09 3.41
CA GLU A 119 -10.90 16.13 4.83
C GLU A 119 -9.39 15.90 4.96
N TYR A 120 -8.86 14.86 4.30
CA TYR A 120 -7.44 14.54 4.34
C TYR A 120 -6.56 15.62 3.69
N ARG A 121 -7.02 16.26 2.61
CA ARG A 121 -6.37 17.44 2.03
C ARG A 121 -6.23 18.56 3.06
N GLN A 122 -7.31 18.87 3.78
CA GLN A 122 -7.30 19.91 4.82
C GLN A 122 -6.34 19.56 5.97
N GLU A 123 -6.25 18.29 6.38
CA GLU A 123 -5.27 17.83 7.38
C GLU A 123 -3.81 18.04 6.91
N ILE A 124 -3.51 17.75 5.64
CA ILE A 124 -2.18 17.96 5.06
C ILE A 124 -1.85 19.45 4.98
N GLU A 125 -2.77 20.27 4.46
CA GLU A 125 -2.57 21.71 4.26
C GLU A 125 -2.48 22.48 5.58
N SER A 126 -3.22 22.06 6.61
CA SER A 126 -3.13 22.64 7.96
C SER A 126 -1.86 22.24 8.71
N GLY A 127 -1.12 21.24 8.21
CA GLY A 127 0.07 20.70 8.86
C GLY A 127 -0.23 19.93 10.15
N ASP A 128 -1.50 19.60 10.41
CA ASP A 128 -1.98 18.94 11.62
C ASP A 128 -1.75 17.42 11.57
N ARG A 129 -0.57 17.00 11.08
CA ARG A 129 -0.19 15.59 11.07
C ARG A 129 -0.09 15.10 12.51
N SER A 130 -1.06 14.28 12.90
CA SER A 130 -1.12 13.72 14.25
C SER A 130 0.21 13.06 14.59
N THR A 131 0.77 13.37 15.75
CA THR A 131 2.04 12.77 16.22
C THR A 131 2.03 11.23 16.25
N THR A 132 0.85 10.60 16.20
CA THR A 132 0.66 9.16 16.07
C THR A 132 0.90 8.61 14.67
N ASP A 133 0.95 9.42 13.62
CA ASP A 133 1.26 8.94 12.26
C ASP A 133 2.68 8.40 12.15
N HIS A 134 3.61 8.94 12.93
CA HIS A 134 4.96 8.38 13.07
C HIS A 134 4.98 6.99 13.75
N LEU A 135 3.89 6.60 14.40
CA LEU A 135 3.74 5.30 15.05
C LEU A 135 2.98 4.29 14.18
N GLN A 136 2.44 4.69 13.02
CA GLN A 136 1.86 3.74 12.09
C GLN A 136 2.98 2.89 11.46
N PRO A 137 2.85 1.55 11.46
CA PRO A 137 3.82 0.72 10.76
C PRO A 137 3.83 1.06 9.26
N PRO A 138 4.99 0.96 8.59
CA PRO A 138 5.08 1.21 7.16
C PRO A 138 4.09 0.31 6.41
N ARG A 139 3.24 0.90 5.56
CA ARG A 139 2.31 0.12 4.73
C ARG A 139 3.09 -0.45 3.55
N TYR A 140 2.82 -1.72 3.22
CA TYR A 140 3.64 -2.55 2.31
C TYR A 140 3.31 -2.37 0.81
N VAL A 141 2.49 -1.39 0.42
CA VAL A 141 2.04 -1.16 -0.96
C VAL A 141 2.28 0.30 -1.29
N ASP A 142 2.84 0.62 -2.48
CA ASP A 142 3.23 1.97 -2.96
C ASP A 142 2.56 3.13 -2.21
N ASP A 143 3.18 3.49 -1.09
CA ASP A 143 2.56 4.22 0.01
C ASP A 143 2.86 5.71 -0.09
N ARG A 144 2.79 6.28 -1.30
CA ARG A 144 3.14 7.68 -1.51
C ARG A 144 2.06 8.57 -0.91
N ALA A 145 2.36 9.13 0.25
CA ALA A 145 1.49 10.10 0.89
C ALA A 145 1.41 11.36 0.03
N TRP A 146 0.21 11.94 -0.09
CA TRP A 146 0.05 13.28 -0.64
C TRP A 146 0.88 14.30 0.14
N THR A 147 1.37 15.30 -0.59
CA THR A 147 2.14 16.42 -0.02
C THR A 147 1.41 17.73 -0.27
N ALA A 148 1.63 18.72 0.60
CA ALA A 148 1.04 20.05 0.42
C ALA A 148 1.45 20.64 -0.95
N ASP A 149 2.74 20.56 -1.29
CA ASP A 149 3.26 21.03 -2.57
C ASP A 149 2.59 20.37 -3.80
N GLU A 150 2.22 19.09 -3.69
CA GLU A 150 1.49 18.37 -4.75
C GLU A 150 0.04 18.85 -4.82
N LEU A 151 -0.63 19.00 -3.68
CA LEU A 151 -2.03 19.44 -3.60
C LEU A 151 -2.23 20.91 -4.02
N GLU A 152 -1.20 21.76 -3.90
CA GLU A 152 -1.24 23.14 -4.40
C GLU A 152 -1.51 23.23 -5.91
N ALA A 153 -1.15 22.19 -6.67
CA ALA A 153 -1.39 22.14 -8.11
C ALA A 153 -2.85 21.83 -8.48
N TYR A 154 -3.67 21.35 -7.54
CA TYR A 154 -5.02 20.86 -7.79
C TYR A 154 -6.09 21.77 -7.17
N GLY A 155 -7.20 21.94 -7.89
CA GLY A 155 -8.41 22.59 -7.40
C GLY A 155 -9.22 21.72 -6.42
N GLU A 156 -10.47 22.11 -6.19
CA GLU A 156 -11.40 21.29 -5.41
C GLU A 156 -11.70 19.97 -6.15
N PHE A 157 -11.67 18.86 -5.41
CA PHE A 157 -11.98 17.54 -5.96
C PHE A 157 -13.50 17.38 -6.10
N GLU A 158 -13.98 17.11 -7.31
CA GLU A 158 -15.41 17.09 -7.66
C GLU A 158 -15.88 15.72 -8.17
N ALA A 159 -15.00 14.93 -8.78
CA ALA A 159 -15.35 13.64 -9.37
C ALA A 159 -14.32 12.55 -9.07
N LEU A 160 -14.74 11.31 -9.26
CA LEU A 160 -13.92 10.12 -9.13
C LEU A 160 -13.82 9.41 -10.48
N ARG A 161 -12.60 9.08 -10.91
CA ARG A 161 -12.34 8.33 -12.14
C ARG A 161 -11.64 7.03 -11.81
N VAL A 162 -12.16 5.92 -12.33
CA VAL A 162 -11.58 4.59 -12.16
C VAL A 162 -10.90 4.18 -13.46
N TYR A 163 -9.67 3.71 -13.32
CA TYR A 163 -8.87 3.15 -14.41
C TYR A 163 -8.68 1.66 -14.19
N GLU A 164 -8.74 0.89 -15.26
CA GLU A 164 -8.12 -0.42 -15.33
C GLU A 164 -6.67 -0.21 -15.81
N ARG A 165 -5.71 -0.70 -15.04
CA ARG A 165 -4.29 -0.59 -15.33
C ARG A 165 -3.71 -1.98 -15.52
N THR A 166 -3.10 -2.19 -16.66
CA THR A 166 -2.44 -3.43 -17.03
C THR A 166 -0.94 -3.19 -17.06
N VAL A 167 -0.21 -3.91 -16.23
CA VAL A 167 1.24 -3.83 -16.14
C VAL A 167 1.83 -5.08 -16.75
N VAL A 168 2.66 -4.91 -17.78
CA VAL A 168 3.42 -6.00 -18.40
C VAL A 168 4.84 -5.94 -17.85
N TYR A 169 5.30 -7.05 -17.29
CA TYR A 169 6.65 -7.19 -16.75
C TYR A 169 7.59 -7.79 -17.81
N THR A 170 8.89 -7.55 -17.65
CA THR A 170 9.92 -8.18 -18.49
C THR A 170 9.92 -9.69 -18.33
N ASP A 171 10.46 -10.44 -19.31
CA ASP A 171 10.56 -11.92 -19.28
C ASP A 171 11.20 -12.50 -17.99
N ASP A 172 12.03 -11.71 -17.31
CA ASP A 172 12.69 -12.07 -16.05
C ASP A 172 11.96 -11.57 -14.79
N ASN A 173 10.81 -10.91 -14.97
CA ASN A 173 9.98 -10.29 -13.93
C ASN A 173 10.73 -9.30 -13.01
N THR A 174 11.81 -8.69 -13.51
CA THR A 174 12.62 -7.75 -12.73
C THR A 174 12.29 -6.29 -12.97
N ALA A 175 11.60 -5.98 -14.07
CA ALA A 175 11.22 -4.63 -14.45
C ALA A 175 9.83 -4.60 -15.09
N VAL A 176 9.22 -3.42 -15.07
CA VAL A 176 8.01 -3.14 -15.86
C VAL A 176 8.45 -2.85 -17.29
N GLU A 177 7.94 -3.61 -18.25
CA GLU A 177 8.15 -3.37 -19.68
C GLU A 177 7.18 -2.31 -20.20
N SER A 178 5.91 -2.44 -19.87
CA SER A 178 4.89 -1.47 -20.28
C SER A 178 3.77 -1.34 -19.24
N THR A 179 3.06 -0.21 -19.32
CA THR A 179 1.87 0.05 -18.53
C THR A 179 0.82 0.61 -19.48
N GLU A 180 -0.34 -0.03 -19.50
CA GLU A 180 -1.53 0.46 -20.19
C GLU A 180 -2.55 0.91 -19.15
N GLU A 181 -3.18 2.06 -19.38
CA GLU A 181 -4.22 2.61 -18.52
C GLU A 181 -5.48 2.88 -19.36
N ARG A 182 -6.61 2.33 -18.94
CA ARG A 182 -7.90 2.49 -19.60
C ARG A 182 -8.92 3.07 -18.63
N PRO A 183 -9.51 4.25 -18.90
CA PRO A 183 -10.59 4.75 -18.06
C PRO A 183 -11.79 3.82 -18.21
N ARG A 184 -12.47 3.53 -17.11
CA ARG A 184 -13.64 2.62 -17.10
C ARG A 184 -14.91 3.33 -16.70
N VAL A 185 -14.84 4.15 -15.66
CA VAL A 185 -15.98 4.95 -15.22
C VAL A 185 -15.52 6.29 -14.64
N THR A 186 -16.30 7.33 -14.89
CA THR A 186 -16.20 8.63 -14.21
C THR A 186 -17.51 8.91 -13.49
N ILE A 187 -17.42 9.25 -12.22
CA ILE A 187 -18.55 9.44 -11.32
C ILE A 187 -18.45 10.83 -10.72
N ASP A 188 -19.45 11.66 -10.99
CA ASP A 188 -19.60 13.00 -10.41
C ASP A 188 -20.84 12.98 -9.50
N PRO A 189 -20.66 12.90 -8.17
CA PRO A 189 -21.77 12.90 -7.23
C PRO A 189 -22.45 14.26 -7.07
N THR A 190 -21.80 15.36 -7.47
CA THR A 190 -22.35 16.72 -7.39
C THR A 190 -23.39 16.93 -8.48
N ASP A 191 -23.06 16.53 -9.71
CA ASP A 191 -23.97 16.57 -10.85
C ASP A 191 -24.86 15.32 -10.96
N GLY A 192 -24.60 14.30 -10.13
CA GLY A 192 -25.35 13.05 -10.11
C GLY A 192 -25.13 12.19 -11.37
N THR A 193 -23.95 12.31 -11.99
CA THR A 193 -23.65 11.66 -13.27
C THR A 193 -22.69 10.49 -13.11
N VAL A 194 -22.95 9.44 -13.89
CA VAL A 194 -22.07 8.28 -14.05
C VAL A 194 -21.85 8.10 -15.55
N THR A 195 -20.59 8.17 -15.97
CA THR A 195 -20.18 8.01 -17.37
C THR A 195 -19.28 6.79 -17.47
N GLU A 196 -19.77 5.74 -18.12
CA GLU A 196 -18.97 4.57 -18.48
C GLU A 196 -18.17 4.85 -19.76
N HIS A 197 -16.92 4.41 -19.76
CA HIS A 197 -16.03 4.52 -20.90
C HIS A 197 -15.89 3.12 -21.52
N GLU A 198 -16.53 2.91 -22.67
CA GLU A 198 -16.37 1.67 -23.44
C GLU A 198 -15.07 1.70 -24.26
N ASP A 199 -14.50 0.52 -24.50
CA ASP A 199 -13.38 0.38 -25.44
C ASP A 199 -13.86 0.76 -26.85
N ASP A 200 -13.39 1.88 -27.38
CA ASP A 200 -13.41 2.14 -28.82
C ASP A 200 -12.56 1.06 -29.51
N ARG A 201 -13.20 -0.01 -29.95
CA ARG A 201 -12.59 -1.09 -30.75
C ARG A 201 -12.41 -0.71 -32.22
#